data_AF-A0A8X6INC4-F1
#
_entry.id   AF-A0A8X6INC4-F1
#
_cell.length_a   1.000
_cell.length_b   1.000
_cell.length_c   1.000
_cell.angle_alpha   90.00
_cell.angle_beta   90.00
_cell.angle_gamma   90.00
#
_symmetry.space_group_name_H-M   'P 1'
#
loop_
_entity.id
_entity.type
_entity.pdbx_description
1 polymer ?
#
loop_
_entity_poly.entity_id
_entity_poly.type
_entity_poly.pdbx_seq_one_letter_code
_entity_poly.pdbx_strand_id
1 'polypeptide(L)'
;MNAADIASRGCNAQTLFSLCWWEGPIWLKNRSSWPDTKDSDFKDALELATEERKPTVTTNLSLNDSDSNFFEWTKRVSKFSSIVRTLAYVKRFLSNAKSVANRQNDSLLKGNLSEKELSKSELEILLFIQKETFGKNRRLIPPNFVVYLDSDGLLRVETKLFSTDTGDYFRRPIYFIT
;
A
#
# COMPACT_ATOMS: atom_id res chain seq x y z
N MET A 1 28.05 6.53 30.84
CA MET A 1 26.87 6.26 30.01
C MET A 1 26.31 7.61 29.58
N ASN A 2 26.22 7.89 28.29
CA ASN A 2 25.72 9.17 27.80
C ASN A 2 24.18 9.17 27.85
N ALA A 3 23.57 10.20 28.41
CA ALA A 3 22.12 10.31 28.52
C ALA A 3 21.43 10.29 27.13
N ALA A 4 22.12 10.77 26.10
CA ALA A 4 21.64 10.70 24.72
C ALA A 4 21.54 9.27 24.17
N ASP A 5 22.41 8.35 24.60
CA ASP A 5 22.37 6.94 24.17
C ASP A 5 21.15 6.21 24.75
N ILE A 6 20.71 6.61 25.95
CA ILE A 6 19.51 6.05 26.58
C ILE A 6 18.26 6.57 25.86
N ALA A 7 18.26 7.86 25.47
CA ALA A 7 17.16 8.47 24.73
C ALA A 7 16.97 7.80 23.35
N SER A 8 18.05 7.56 22.62
CA SER A 8 18.00 6.93 21.28
C SER A 8 17.54 5.46 21.31
N ARG A 9 17.62 4.79 22.46
CA ARG A 9 17.17 3.41 22.67
C ARG A 9 15.73 3.29 23.18
N GLY A 10 15.01 4.40 23.30
CA GLY A 10 13.58 4.41 23.64
C GLY A 10 13.31 4.34 25.15
N CYS A 11 13.69 5.38 25.90
CA CYS A 11 13.31 5.54 27.29
C CYS A 11 12.02 6.35 27.47
N ASN A 12 11.33 6.19 28.60
CA ASN A 12 10.15 7.00 28.92
C ASN A 12 10.52 8.46 29.27
N ALA A 13 9.55 9.37 29.16
CA ALA A 13 9.77 10.81 29.36
C ALA A 13 10.26 11.18 30.76
N GLN A 14 9.84 10.44 31.80
CA GLN A 14 10.23 10.70 33.18
C GLN A 14 11.71 10.37 33.43
N THR A 15 12.17 9.25 32.89
CA THR A 15 13.58 8.85 32.90
C THR A 15 14.42 9.87 32.13
N LEU A 16 13.96 10.28 30.94
CA LEU A 16 14.66 11.26 30.13
C LEU A 16 14.81 12.61 30.85
N PHE A 17 13.76 13.07 31.52
CA PHE A 17 13.77 14.30 32.32
C PHE A 17 14.73 14.20 33.51
N SER A 18 14.73 13.07 34.24
CA SER A 18 15.63 12.85 35.38
C SER A 18 17.12 12.83 35.01
N LEU A 19 17.44 12.51 33.76
CA LEU A 19 18.81 12.45 33.26
C LEU A 19 19.35 13.79 32.75
N CYS A 20 18.51 14.86 32.76
CA CYS A 20 18.85 16.17 32.20
C CYS A 20 19.56 16.07 30.85
N TRP A 21 19.02 15.25 29.94
CA TRP A 21 19.71 14.88 28.69
C TRP A 21 20.16 16.08 27.84
N TRP A 22 19.47 17.22 27.98
CA TRP A 22 19.79 18.48 27.31
C TRP A 22 21.03 19.20 27.87
N GLU A 23 21.50 18.87 29.08
CA GLU A 23 22.73 19.46 29.65
C GLU A 23 24.01 18.80 29.14
N GLY A 24 23.90 17.62 28.52
CA GLY A 24 25.03 16.82 28.09
C GLY A 24 25.84 16.23 29.26
N PRO A 25 26.85 15.40 28.95
CA PRO A 25 27.67 14.78 29.99
C PRO A 25 28.53 15.80 30.73
N ILE A 26 28.82 15.55 32.01
CA ILE A 26 29.55 16.48 32.90
C ILE A 26 30.90 16.90 32.32
N TRP A 27 31.61 15.98 31.65
CA TRP A 27 32.90 16.27 31.04
C TRP A 27 32.82 17.29 29.89
N LEU A 28 31.66 17.48 29.26
CA LEU A 28 31.49 18.46 28.19
C LEU A 28 31.55 19.90 28.73
N LYS A 29 31.18 20.10 30.00
CA LYS A 29 31.11 21.42 30.65
C LYS A 29 32.49 22.04 30.90
N ASN A 30 33.57 21.24 30.94
CA ASN A 30 34.93 21.73 31.16
C ASN A 30 35.90 21.17 30.12
N ARG A 31 36.57 22.05 29.37
CA ARG A 31 37.53 21.69 28.31
C ARG A 31 38.69 20.83 28.82
N SER A 32 39.15 21.03 30.06
CA SER A 32 40.23 20.21 30.62
C SER A 32 39.80 18.79 30.99
N SER A 33 38.49 18.53 31.03
CA SER A 33 37.90 17.21 31.28
C SER A 33 37.53 16.49 30.00
N TRP A 34 37.83 17.06 28.84
CA TRP A 34 37.55 16.41 27.57
C TRP A 34 38.42 15.16 27.41
N PRO A 35 37.86 14.07 26.87
CA PRO A 35 38.65 12.88 26.60
C PRO A 35 39.75 13.21 25.58
N ASP A 36 40.96 12.75 25.87
CA ASP A 36 42.13 12.94 25.02
C ASP A 36 42.05 11.91 23.89
N THR A 37 41.41 12.28 22.78
CA THR A 37 41.21 11.39 21.64
C THR A 37 42.56 11.04 21.01
N LYS A 38 43.04 9.83 21.27
CA LYS A 38 44.15 9.22 20.53
C LYS A 38 43.57 8.41 19.37
N ASP A 39 44.31 8.32 18.27
CA ASP A 39 43.86 7.69 17.02
C ASP A 39 43.34 6.23 17.17
N SER A 40 43.66 5.55 18.28
CA SER A 40 43.14 4.22 18.62
C SER A 40 41.63 4.17 18.89
N ASP A 41 41.01 5.28 19.27
CA ASP A 41 39.60 5.31 19.72
C ASP A 41 38.60 5.37 18.55
N PHE A 42 39.09 5.54 17.31
CA PHE A 42 38.28 5.50 16.10
C PHE A 42 37.96 4.08 15.60
N LYS A 43 38.60 3.04 16.16
CA LYS A 43 38.29 1.65 15.79
C LYS A 43 36.88 1.25 16.23
N ASP A 44 36.46 1.63 17.42
CA ASP A 44 35.11 1.36 17.94
C ASP A 44 34.05 2.18 17.20
N ALA A 45 34.37 3.41 16.79
CA ALA A 45 33.49 4.24 15.96
C ALA A 45 33.30 3.63 14.55
N LEU A 46 34.34 2.98 14.01
CA LEU A 46 34.26 2.27 12.72
C LEU A 46 33.47 0.96 12.85
N GLU A 47 33.65 0.20 13.95
CA GLU A 47 32.83 -0.99 14.22
C GLU A 47 31.35 -0.63 14.37
N LEU A 48 31.01 0.42 15.13
CA LEU A 48 29.63 0.90 15.29
C LEU A 48 29.03 1.41 13.97
N ALA A 49 29.83 2.04 13.11
CA ALA A 49 29.38 2.45 11.77
C ALA A 49 29.12 1.23 10.84
N THR A 50 29.84 0.12 11.04
CA THR A 50 29.58 -1.13 10.30
C THR A 50 28.44 -1.97 10.89
N GLU A 51 28.15 -1.81 12.18
CA GLU A 51 27.03 -2.44 12.89
C GLU A 51 25.71 -1.69 12.79
N GLU A 52 25.65 -0.55 12.09
CA GLU A 52 24.41 -0.06 11.46
C GLU A 52 23.94 -1.07 10.39
N ARG A 53 23.56 -2.27 10.83
CA ARG A 53 22.53 -3.06 10.18
C ARG A 53 21.34 -2.12 10.11
N LYS A 54 21.11 -1.55 8.92
CA LYS A 54 19.89 -0.85 8.55
C LYS A 54 18.75 -1.54 9.29
N PRO A 55 18.06 -0.86 10.23
CA PRO A 55 16.99 -1.51 10.96
C PRO A 55 16.10 -2.12 9.89
N THR A 56 15.95 -3.45 9.93
CA THR A 56 14.94 -4.09 9.11
C THR A 56 13.65 -3.54 9.66
N VAL A 57 13.14 -2.48 9.03
CA VAL A 57 11.90 -1.83 9.40
C VAL A 57 10.83 -2.87 9.15
N THR A 58 10.55 -3.65 10.20
CA THR A 58 9.51 -4.65 10.19
C THR A 58 8.25 -3.86 10.51
N THR A 59 7.62 -3.31 9.49
CA THR A 59 6.32 -2.67 9.65
C THR A 59 5.32 -3.77 9.99
N ASN A 60 4.93 -3.84 11.27
CA ASN A 60 3.79 -4.64 11.68
C ASN A 60 2.53 -3.99 11.11
N LEU A 61 2.15 -4.38 9.89
CA LEU A 61 0.90 -3.98 9.29
C LEU A 61 -0.21 -4.77 9.98
N SER A 62 -0.88 -4.15 10.96
CA SER A 62 -2.13 -4.69 11.49
C SER A 62 -3.17 -4.59 10.39
N LEU A 63 -3.37 -5.68 9.65
CA LEU A 63 -4.49 -5.83 8.73
C LEU A 63 -5.76 -5.97 9.57
N ASN A 64 -6.25 -4.87 10.11
CA ASN A 64 -7.62 -4.82 10.58
C ASN A 64 -8.49 -5.02 9.34
N ASP A 65 -9.39 -5.99 9.40
CA ASP A 65 -10.24 -6.51 8.32
C ASP A 65 -11.32 -5.48 7.90
N SER A 66 -10.91 -4.27 7.55
CA SER A 66 -11.80 -3.21 7.09
C SER A 66 -11.58 -2.95 5.61
N ASP A 67 -12.40 -3.62 4.79
CA ASP A 67 -12.66 -3.32 3.37
C ASP A 67 -12.92 -1.80 3.12
N SER A 68 -13.25 -1.06 4.17
CA SER A 68 -13.35 0.41 4.26
C SER A 68 -12.18 1.19 3.64
N ASN A 69 -10.94 0.70 3.71
CA ASN A 69 -9.78 1.50 3.30
C ASN A 69 -9.69 1.76 1.79
N PHE A 70 -10.17 0.83 0.94
CA PHE A 70 -10.08 1.01 -0.51
C PHE A 70 -11.03 2.11 -1.00
N PHE A 71 -12.31 2.06 -0.63
CA PHE A 71 -13.29 3.06 -1.06
C PHE A 71 -12.95 4.46 -0.55
N GLU A 72 -12.55 4.60 0.71
CA GLU A 72 -12.14 5.89 1.27
C GLU A 72 -10.95 6.51 0.52
N TRP A 73 -10.00 5.69 0.08
CA TRP A 73 -8.92 6.16 -0.79
C TRP A 73 -9.44 6.61 -2.16
N THR A 74 -10.33 5.83 -2.79
CA THR A 74 -10.87 6.18 -4.13
C THR A 74 -11.64 7.50 -4.14
N LYS A 75 -12.29 7.90 -3.03
CA LYS A 75 -12.97 9.20 -2.91
C LYS A 75 -12.03 10.39 -3.10
N ARG A 76 -10.73 10.22 -2.88
CA ARG A 76 -9.69 11.26 -3.05
C ARG A 76 -9.16 11.32 -4.48
N VAL A 77 -9.56 10.40 -5.35
CA VAL A 77 -9.09 10.28 -6.73
C VAL A 77 -10.21 10.72 -7.68
N SER A 78 -9.96 11.74 -8.49
CA SER A 78 -10.98 12.34 -9.37
C SER A 78 -11.22 11.59 -10.69
N LYS A 79 -10.35 10.63 -11.06
CA LYS A 79 -10.42 9.91 -12.33
C LYS A 79 -10.38 8.41 -12.09
N PHE A 80 -11.37 7.69 -12.63
CA PHE A 80 -11.41 6.23 -12.60
C PHE A 80 -10.15 5.61 -13.24
N SER A 81 -9.67 6.17 -14.36
CA SER A 81 -8.45 5.70 -15.02
C SER A 81 -7.19 5.79 -14.15
N SER A 82 -7.14 6.72 -13.19
CA SER A 82 -6.05 6.80 -12.20
C SER A 82 -6.15 5.70 -11.14
N ILE A 83 -7.37 5.31 -10.76
CA ILE A 83 -7.61 4.18 -9.85
C ILE A 83 -7.15 2.88 -10.52
N VAL A 84 -7.58 2.65 -11.77
CA VAL A 84 -7.20 1.48 -12.58
C VAL A 84 -5.67 1.39 -12.72
N ARG A 85 -5.01 2.50 -13.08
CA ARG A 85 -3.54 2.54 -13.22
C ARG A 85 -2.82 2.24 -11.90
N THR A 86 -3.30 2.80 -10.80
CA THR A 86 -2.71 2.56 -9.47
C THR A 86 -2.80 1.07 -9.11
N LEU A 87 -3.98 0.46 -9.26
CA LEU A 87 -4.16 -0.96 -8.99
C LEU A 87 -3.27 -1.82 -9.91
N ALA A 88 -3.17 -1.48 -11.19
CA ALA A 88 -2.33 -2.20 -12.14
C ALA A 88 -0.84 -2.15 -11.72
N TYR A 89 -0.33 -1.00 -11.30
CA TYR A 89 1.04 -0.88 -10.79
C TYR A 89 1.25 -1.65 -9.50
N VAL A 90 0.32 -1.59 -8.54
CA VAL A 90 0.39 -2.37 -7.30
C VAL A 90 0.49 -3.87 -7.62
N LYS A 91 -0.33 -4.36 -8.54
CA LYS A 91 -0.31 -5.77 -8.94
C LYS A 91 0.96 -6.17 -9.69
N ARG A 92 1.45 -5.31 -10.58
CA ARG A 92 2.74 -5.52 -11.24
C ARG A 92 3.87 -5.61 -10.22
N PHE A 93 3.89 -4.70 -9.25
CA PHE A 93 4.86 -4.73 -8.16
C PHE A 93 4.80 -6.03 -7.39
N LEU A 94 3.60 -6.47 -6.98
CA LEU A 94 3.41 -7.74 -6.28
C LEU A 94 3.88 -8.94 -7.13
N SER A 95 3.59 -8.94 -8.42
CA SER A 95 4.04 -9.99 -9.34
C SER A 95 5.57 -10.03 -9.43
N ASN A 96 6.20 -8.88 -9.67
CA ASN A 96 7.66 -8.78 -9.76
C ASN A 96 8.32 -9.18 -8.42
N ALA A 97 7.78 -8.74 -7.29
CA ALA A 97 8.28 -9.10 -5.97
C ALA A 97 8.21 -10.61 -5.73
N LYS A 98 7.12 -11.27 -6.13
CA LYS A 98 6.98 -12.73 -6.07
C LYS A 98 7.99 -13.44 -6.96
N SER A 99 8.20 -12.97 -8.20
CA SER A 99 9.19 -13.56 -9.11
C SER A 99 10.61 -13.46 -8.54
N VAL A 100 10.97 -12.31 -7.95
CA VAL A 100 12.25 -12.12 -7.25
C VAL A 100 12.38 -13.06 -6.05
N ALA A 101 11.36 -13.14 -5.21
CA ALA A 101 11.36 -14.02 -4.02
C ALA A 101 11.50 -15.50 -4.40
N ASN A 102 10.84 -15.93 -5.48
CA ASN A 102 10.86 -17.30 -5.97
C ASN A 102 12.07 -17.63 -6.85
N ARG A 103 13.02 -16.69 -7.04
CA ARG A 103 14.19 -16.83 -7.93
C ARG A 103 13.82 -17.28 -9.36
N GLN A 104 12.65 -16.84 -9.84
CA GLN A 104 12.24 -17.09 -11.20
C GLN A 104 13.11 -16.24 -12.13
N ASN A 105 13.64 -16.83 -13.20
CA ASN A 105 14.43 -16.13 -14.21
C ASN A 105 13.56 -15.33 -15.21
N ASP A 106 12.30 -15.10 -14.88
CA ASP A 106 11.41 -14.30 -15.71
C ASP A 106 11.86 -12.83 -15.72
N SER A 107 11.78 -12.22 -16.89
CA SER A 107 12.08 -10.79 -17.02
C SER A 107 11.05 -9.98 -16.23
N LEU A 108 11.55 -9.17 -15.29
CA LEU A 108 10.68 -8.30 -14.50
C LEU A 108 9.92 -7.36 -15.44
N LEU A 109 8.62 -7.21 -15.19
CA LEU A 109 7.77 -6.30 -15.95
C LEU A 109 8.21 -4.85 -15.67
N LYS A 110 8.54 -4.12 -16.73
CA LYS A 110 9.08 -2.74 -16.70
C LYS A 110 8.39 -1.88 -17.76
N GLY A 111 8.54 -0.56 -17.65
CA GLY A 111 8.00 0.40 -18.62
C GLY A 111 6.50 0.70 -18.43
N ASN A 112 5.83 1.10 -19.51
CA ASN A 112 4.41 1.45 -19.49
C ASN A 112 3.51 0.25 -19.14
N LEU A 113 2.33 0.52 -18.58
CA LEU A 113 1.30 -0.49 -18.36
C LEU A 113 0.79 -1.01 -19.71
N SER A 114 0.73 -2.33 -19.85
CA SER A 114 0.09 -2.95 -21.01
C SER A 114 -1.42 -2.82 -20.93
N GLU A 115 -2.09 -2.88 -22.07
CA GLU A 115 -3.56 -2.91 -22.14
C GLU A 115 -4.13 -4.06 -21.29
N LYS A 116 -3.52 -5.25 -21.34
CA LYS A 116 -3.93 -6.41 -20.55
C LYS A 116 -3.91 -6.14 -19.04
N GLU A 117 -2.89 -5.44 -18.54
CA GLU A 117 -2.80 -5.08 -17.12
C GLU A 117 -3.88 -4.06 -16.73
N LEU A 118 -4.17 -3.12 -17.62
CA LEU A 118 -5.22 -2.13 -17.41
C LEU A 118 -6.59 -2.80 -17.41
N SER A 119 -6.94 -3.57 -18.44
CA SER A 119 -8.23 -4.27 -18.56
C SER A 119 -8.47 -5.23 -17.41
N LYS A 120 -7.44 -5.98 -16.99
CA LYS A 120 -7.56 -6.88 -15.83
C LYS A 120 -7.82 -6.11 -14.52
N SER A 121 -7.17 -4.97 -14.34
CA SER A 121 -7.33 -4.15 -13.14
C SER A 121 -8.68 -3.45 -13.12
N GLU A 122 -9.14 -2.97 -14.27
CA GLU A 122 -10.48 -2.41 -14.45
C GLU A 122 -11.56 -3.43 -14.13
N LEU A 123 -11.48 -4.63 -14.70
CA LEU A 123 -12.41 -5.72 -14.43
C LEU A 123 -12.47 -6.06 -12.93
N GLU A 124 -11.33 -6.19 -12.26
CA GLU A 124 -11.30 -6.49 -10.83
C GLU A 124 -11.93 -5.39 -9.98
N ILE A 125 -11.75 -4.12 -10.33
CA ILE A 125 -12.41 -3.00 -9.63
C ILE A 125 -13.93 -3.07 -9.83
N LEU A 126 -14.39 -3.34 -11.05
CA LEU A 126 -15.81 -3.45 -11.36
C LEU A 126 -16.46 -4.61 -10.60
N LEU A 127 -15.80 -5.77 -10.57
CA LEU A 127 -16.24 -6.94 -9.79
C LEU A 127 -16.27 -6.65 -8.29
N PHE A 128 -15.25 -5.96 -7.78
CA PHE A 128 -15.21 -5.52 -6.38
C PHE A 128 -16.39 -4.61 -6.05
N ILE A 129 -16.65 -3.59 -6.86
CA ILE A 129 -17.79 -2.67 -6.67
C ILE A 129 -19.12 -3.44 -6.70
N GLN A 130 -19.31 -4.38 -7.63
CA GLN A 130 -20.54 -5.17 -7.69
C GLN A 130 -20.68 -6.08 -6.46
N LYS A 131 -19.59 -6.73 -6.02
CA LYS A 131 -19.60 -7.56 -4.82
C LYS A 131 -19.98 -6.75 -3.58
N GLU A 132 -19.43 -5.55 -3.44
CA GLU A 132 -19.71 -4.65 -2.32
C GLU A 132 -21.14 -4.10 -2.36
N THR A 133 -21.64 -3.77 -3.56
CA THR A 133 -22.99 -3.22 -3.75
C THR A 133 -24.09 -4.26 -3.57
N PHE A 134 -23.91 -5.45 -4.16
CA PHE A 134 -24.96 -6.48 -4.23
C PHE A 134 -24.76 -7.62 -3.23
N GLY A 135 -23.52 -7.85 -2.77
CA GLY A 135 -23.19 -8.91 -1.83
C GLY A 135 -23.89 -10.24 -2.12
N LYS A 136 -24.49 -10.83 -1.08
CA LYS A 136 -25.41 -11.97 -1.21
C LYS A 136 -26.88 -11.54 -1.44
N ASN A 137 -27.18 -10.24 -1.34
CA ASN A 137 -28.54 -9.70 -1.32
C ASN A 137 -28.91 -9.07 -2.68
N ARG A 138 -29.40 -9.90 -3.60
CA ARG A 138 -29.92 -9.47 -4.91
C ARG A 138 -31.24 -8.68 -4.87
N ARG A 139 -31.74 -8.33 -3.67
CA ARG A 139 -33.00 -7.58 -3.48
C ARG A 139 -32.98 -6.18 -4.10
N LEU A 140 -31.80 -5.67 -4.42
CA LEU A 140 -31.62 -4.35 -5.00
C LEU A 140 -31.86 -4.34 -6.53
N ILE A 141 -32.02 -5.51 -7.17
CA ILE A 141 -32.34 -5.61 -8.59
C ILE A 141 -33.84 -5.39 -8.78
N PRO A 142 -34.29 -4.37 -9.55
CA PRO A 142 -35.71 -4.17 -9.80
C PRO A 142 -36.29 -5.34 -10.60
N PRO A 143 -37.52 -5.77 -10.32
CA PRO A 143 -38.11 -6.98 -10.90
C PRO A 143 -38.30 -6.92 -12.43
N ASN A 144 -38.32 -5.72 -13.01
CA ASN A 144 -38.52 -5.50 -14.44
C ASN A 144 -37.22 -5.58 -15.26
N PHE A 145 -36.07 -5.77 -14.60
CA PHE A 145 -34.76 -5.85 -15.25
C PHE A 145 -34.39 -7.31 -15.46
N VAL A 146 -34.04 -7.67 -16.70
CA VAL A 146 -33.42 -8.96 -16.99
C VAL A 146 -31.93 -8.81 -16.69
N VAL A 147 -31.47 -9.43 -15.61
CA VAL A 147 -30.08 -9.38 -15.16
C VAL A 147 -29.43 -10.75 -15.30
N TYR A 148 -28.23 -10.78 -15.85
CA TYR A 148 -27.45 -12.00 -16.03
C TYR A 148 -25.95 -11.73 -15.79
N LEU A 149 -25.16 -12.78 -15.64
CA LEU A 149 -23.70 -12.70 -15.53
C LEU A 149 -23.07 -12.88 -16.91
N ASP A 150 -22.13 -12.02 -17.28
CA ASP A 150 -21.33 -12.21 -18.49
C ASP A 150 -20.19 -13.22 -18.31
N SER A 151 -19.37 -13.40 -19.35
CA SER A 151 -18.20 -14.30 -19.34
C SER A 151 -17.13 -13.89 -18.33
N ASP A 152 -17.09 -12.62 -17.96
CA ASP A 152 -16.12 -12.06 -17.00
C ASP A 152 -16.69 -12.04 -15.56
N GLY A 153 -17.93 -12.51 -15.37
CA GLY A 153 -18.60 -12.58 -14.08
C GLY A 153 -19.25 -11.27 -13.63
N LEU A 154 -19.37 -10.27 -14.52
CA LEU A 154 -20.07 -9.02 -14.22
C LEU A 154 -21.58 -9.18 -14.39
N LEU A 155 -22.34 -8.62 -13.46
CA LEU A 155 -23.78 -8.46 -13.61
C LEU A 155 -24.07 -7.42 -14.69
N ARG A 156 -24.83 -7.81 -15.70
CA ARG A 156 -25.30 -6.97 -16.79
C ARG A 156 -26.82 -6.98 -16.89
N VAL A 157 -27.38 -5.90 -17.40
CA VAL A 157 -28.80 -5.75 -17.69
C VAL A 157 -29.03 -5.93 -19.19
N GLU A 158 -30.04 -6.69 -19.58
CA GLU A 158 -30.56 -6.61 -20.95
C GLU A 158 -31.55 -5.44 -21.06
N THR A 159 -31.24 -4.50 -21.96
CA THR A 159 -32.13 -3.37 -22.23
C THR A 159 -33.07 -3.69 -23.39
N LYS A 160 -34.23 -3.01 -23.44
CA LYS A 160 -35.17 -3.10 -24.56
C LYS A 160 -34.62 -2.52 -25.88
N LEU A 161 -33.42 -1.94 -25.86
CA LEU A 161 -32.68 -1.46 -27.03
C LEU A 161 -31.98 -2.59 -27.81
N PHE A 162 -32.26 -3.84 -27.46
CA PHE A 162 -31.75 -5.03 -28.15
C PHE A 162 -31.99 -5.00 -29.69
N SER A 163 -33.03 -4.29 -30.16
CA SER A 163 -33.41 -4.21 -31.57
C SER A 163 -32.84 -3.02 -32.35
N THR A 164 -32.04 -2.14 -31.74
CA THR A 164 -31.44 -0.99 -32.43
C THR A 164 -29.98 -1.26 -32.79
N ASP A 165 -29.50 -0.74 -33.93
CA ASP A 165 -28.14 -0.95 -34.48
C ASP A 165 -27.00 -0.30 -33.65
N THR A 166 -27.27 0.01 -32.37
CA THR A 166 -26.31 0.52 -31.41
C THR A 166 -25.44 -0.60 -30.86
N GLY A 167 -24.15 -0.34 -30.67
CA GLY A 167 -23.17 -1.33 -30.23
C GLY A 167 -23.51 -2.01 -28.90
N ASP A 168 -22.96 -3.21 -28.68
CA ASP A 168 -23.30 -4.13 -27.60
C ASP A 168 -23.27 -3.52 -26.18
N TYR A 169 -22.41 -2.52 -25.96
CA TYR A 169 -22.31 -1.79 -24.68
C TYR A 169 -23.61 -1.13 -24.24
N PHE A 170 -24.44 -0.65 -25.17
CA PHE A 170 -25.73 -0.02 -24.85
C PHE A 170 -26.86 -1.04 -24.69
N ARG A 171 -26.74 -2.20 -25.36
CA ARG A 171 -27.70 -3.29 -25.26
C ARG A 171 -27.56 -4.03 -23.92
N ARG A 172 -26.32 -4.15 -23.44
CA ARG A 172 -25.93 -4.97 -22.30
C ARG A 172 -25.01 -4.21 -21.32
N PRO A 173 -25.45 -3.08 -20.73
CA PRO A 173 -24.64 -2.31 -19.80
C PRO A 173 -24.33 -3.09 -18.51
N ILE A 174 -23.21 -2.75 -17.89
CA ILE A 174 -22.86 -3.24 -16.55
C ILE A 174 -23.84 -2.66 -15.55
N TYR A 175 -24.35 -3.51 -14.66
CA TYR A 175 -25.33 -3.11 -13.67
C TYR A 175 -24.65 -2.53 -12.43
N PHE A 176 -25.00 -1.28 -12.11
CA PHE A 176 -24.68 -0.59 -10.86
C PHE A 176 -25.94 0.13 -10.36
N ILE A 177 -26.04 0.36 -9.04
CA ILE A 177 -27.10 1.17 -8.44
C ILE A 177 -26.49 2.50 -8.02
N THR A 178 -27.19 3.59 -8.34
CA THR A 178 -26.89 4.96 -7.90
C THR A 178 -27.80 5.36 -6.77
#